data_AF-A0A849Z542-F1
#
_entry.id   AF-A0A849Z542-F1
#
_cell.length_a   1.000
_cell.length_b   1.000
_cell.length_c   1.000
_cell.angle_alpha   90.00
_cell.angle_beta   90.00
_cell.angle_gamma   90.00
#
_symmetry.space_group_name_H-M   'P 1'
#
loop_
_entity.id
_entity.type
_entity.pdbx_description
1 polymer ?
#
loop_
_entity_poly.entity_id
_entity_poly.type
_entity_poly.pdbx_seq_one_letter_code
_entity_poly.pdbx_strand_id
1 'polypeptide(L)'
;MPLVLHLSDIHLVSGAPEQDAILEGLYAAVRNYVAESKAEVDLLAITGDIFDSASLDPGHAARAFRALYDGLSDAMGREAPAVIVPGNHDRRRKGLVGPHRGDLVRALARVSPQTVHVHGNDIPFLARVVPKSFHGLPASVIAYDSTYLPTGYISAGGIVRQEDLLHAAAHLEKDDGPVILLVHHHLVPTPLTDLGVIEPPPERWLRYGLQRILPEIVANADREELTMTALGAGTALSTLHTLRRAVLVLHGHKHYATARHLRHTVVGHGDVLLVSAGSAGTAEKWSPAGTSDAARLWPSFNAVRFEGGELTVETVSFGYKDAKRGRIVVRPLLSARQDGARWSTLPIRMDARGPIGPELEANESICQLVPSNDHASTRWNVVYERRISRLGESPHRYLEQVEGIPGSKLVVLDADLRTRETLDVPGKLDLELGSPGITRYRLENGVCRTASEADKVYGQRTAPYEWIGLMNRYACKRTRLVVTGLGDAAREAFASITDLGTGLEEPATLSRSAGDEISLTVAPCEPRTLLRIYWPLDLGPRRFRAPWTS
;
A
#
# COMPACT_ATOMS: atom_id res chain seq x y z
N MET A 1 13.48 23.46 -8.99
CA MET A 1 13.63 22.03 -8.65
C MET A 1 13.05 21.16 -9.75
N PRO A 2 13.87 20.30 -10.37
CA PRO A 2 13.38 19.26 -11.26
C PRO A 2 12.22 18.47 -10.65
N LEU A 3 11.15 18.27 -11.41
CA LEU A 3 9.96 17.52 -11.01
C LEU A 3 9.82 16.25 -11.84
N VAL A 4 9.80 15.12 -11.14
CA VAL A 4 9.45 13.81 -11.71
C VAL A 4 8.04 13.44 -11.27
N LEU A 5 7.15 13.19 -12.23
CA LEU A 5 5.88 12.53 -11.94
C LEU A 5 6.08 11.02 -12.02
N HIS A 6 5.75 10.32 -10.94
CA HIS A 6 5.94 8.87 -10.81
C HIS A 6 4.56 8.19 -10.72
N LEU A 7 4.19 7.51 -11.80
CA LEU A 7 2.94 6.78 -11.97
C LEU A 7 3.21 5.27 -11.97
N SER A 8 2.25 4.49 -11.49
CA SER A 8 2.31 3.03 -11.52
C SER A 8 0.90 2.45 -11.59
N ASP A 9 0.81 1.18 -11.98
CA ASP A 9 -0.40 0.36 -11.83
C ASP A 9 -1.61 1.01 -12.52
N ILE A 10 -1.42 1.34 -13.81
CA ILE A 10 -2.43 2.03 -14.63
C ILE A 10 -3.50 1.05 -15.12
N HIS A 11 -3.12 -0.22 -15.33
CA HIS A 11 -4.02 -1.31 -15.70
C HIS A 11 -4.97 -0.95 -16.87
N LEU A 12 -4.44 -0.34 -17.94
CA LEU A 12 -5.20 0.01 -19.13
C LEU A 12 -5.90 -1.23 -19.70
N VAL A 13 -7.11 -0.99 -20.24
CA VAL A 13 -7.95 -2.03 -20.86
C VAL A 13 -8.35 -3.13 -19.88
N SER A 14 -8.61 -2.76 -18.62
CA SER A 14 -9.11 -3.68 -17.58
C SER A 14 -10.56 -4.10 -17.79
N GLY A 15 -11.31 -3.35 -18.60
CA GLY A 15 -12.75 -3.52 -18.77
C GLY A 15 -13.56 -3.04 -17.56
N ALA A 16 -12.91 -2.40 -16.57
CA ALA A 16 -13.60 -1.80 -15.43
C ALA A 16 -14.49 -0.63 -15.90
N PRO A 17 -15.78 -0.58 -15.52
CA PRO A 17 -16.70 0.48 -15.97
C PRO A 17 -16.29 1.91 -15.59
N GLU A 18 -15.37 2.06 -14.64
CA GLU A 18 -14.92 3.35 -14.14
C GLU A 18 -13.55 3.80 -14.68
N GLN A 19 -12.90 2.99 -15.54
CA GLN A 19 -11.56 3.27 -16.05
C GLN A 19 -11.47 4.63 -16.73
N ASP A 20 -12.39 4.94 -17.65
CA ASP A 20 -12.40 6.24 -18.35
C ASP A 20 -12.52 7.41 -17.37
N ALA A 21 -13.39 7.29 -16.37
CA ALA A 21 -13.56 8.33 -15.35
C ALA A 21 -12.29 8.52 -14.51
N ILE A 22 -11.56 7.43 -14.21
CA ILE A 22 -10.28 7.47 -13.50
C ILE A 22 -9.22 8.18 -14.36
N LEU A 23 -9.08 7.81 -15.63
CA LEU A 23 -8.10 8.43 -16.54
C LEU A 23 -8.38 9.93 -16.74
N GLU A 24 -9.64 10.33 -16.94
CA GLU A 24 -10.02 11.74 -17.00
C GLU A 24 -9.72 12.47 -15.67
N GLY A 25 -9.95 11.79 -14.55
CA GLY A 25 -9.58 12.27 -13.22
C GLY A 25 -8.07 12.48 -13.07
N LEU A 26 -7.26 11.55 -13.60
CA LEU A 26 -5.80 11.62 -13.61
C LEU A 26 -5.30 12.81 -14.42
N TYR A 27 -5.81 13.00 -15.64
CA TYR A 27 -5.42 14.15 -16.48
C TYR A 27 -5.77 15.48 -15.80
N ALA A 28 -6.97 15.59 -15.23
CA ALA A 28 -7.36 16.79 -14.49
C ALA A 28 -6.47 17.01 -13.25
N ALA A 29 -6.13 15.95 -12.52
CA ALA A 29 -5.27 16.01 -11.34
C ALA A 29 -3.84 16.44 -11.67
N VAL A 30 -3.24 15.88 -12.74
CA VAL A 30 -1.92 16.28 -13.22
C VAL A 30 -1.92 17.76 -13.61
N ARG A 31 -2.91 18.20 -14.39
CA ARG A 31 -3.07 19.59 -14.78
C ARG A 31 -3.17 20.53 -13.58
N ASN A 32 -4.01 20.17 -12.61
CA ASN A 32 -4.20 20.97 -11.40
C ASN A 32 -2.93 21.03 -10.55
N TYR A 33 -2.23 19.90 -10.36
CA TYR A 33 -0.98 19.86 -9.59
C TYR A 33 0.13 20.69 -10.26
N VAL A 34 0.28 20.58 -11.58
CA VAL A 34 1.26 21.38 -12.35
C VAL A 34 0.94 22.88 -12.24
N ALA A 35 -0.33 23.26 -12.41
CA ALA A 35 -0.77 24.65 -12.29
C ALA A 35 -0.57 25.22 -10.87
N GLU A 36 -0.95 24.47 -9.82
CA GLU A 36 -0.79 24.87 -8.42
C GLU A 36 0.68 24.98 -8.00
N SER A 37 1.51 24.02 -8.44
CA SER A 37 2.93 24.00 -8.07
C SER A 37 3.81 24.92 -8.91
N LYS A 38 3.29 25.45 -10.03
CA LYS A 38 4.02 26.31 -10.98
C LYS A 38 5.35 25.69 -11.45
N ALA A 39 5.39 24.37 -11.55
CA ALA A 39 6.57 23.61 -11.93
C ALA A 39 6.32 22.89 -13.25
N GLU A 40 7.33 22.84 -14.10
CA GLU A 40 7.32 21.99 -15.29
C GLU A 40 7.67 20.56 -14.90
N VAL A 41 7.13 19.59 -15.63
CA VAL A 41 7.50 18.18 -15.44
C VAL A 41 8.72 17.87 -16.29
N ASP A 42 9.83 17.51 -15.64
CA ASP A 42 11.10 17.19 -16.30
C ASP A 42 11.19 15.72 -16.70
N LEU A 43 10.49 14.84 -15.99
CA LEU A 43 10.44 13.41 -16.29
C LEU A 43 9.09 12.80 -15.87
N LEU A 44 8.52 11.97 -16.73
CA LEU A 44 7.43 11.06 -16.40
C LEU A 44 7.98 9.64 -16.23
N ALA A 45 7.97 9.12 -15.00
CA ALA A 45 8.37 7.74 -14.72
C ALA A 45 7.13 6.85 -14.56
N ILE A 46 7.02 5.79 -15.37
CA ILE A 46 5.94 4.79 -15.28
C ILE A 46 6.53 3.45 -14.86
N THR A 47 6.24 3.01 -13.63
CA THR A 47 6.86 1.83 -13.02
C THR A 47 5.99 0.57 -13.08
N GLY A 48 5.58 0.18 -14.29
CA GLY A 48 4.94 -1.10 -14.57
C GLY A 48 3.42 -1.13 -14.41
N ASP A 49 2.86 -2.27 -14.79
CA ASP A 49 1.43 -2.56 -14.87
C ASP A 49 0.68 -1.47 -15.65
N ILE A 50 1.20 -1.22 -16.85
CA ILE A 50 0.60 -0.28 -17.81
C ILE A 50 -0.73 -0.85 -18.29
N PHE A 51 -0.75 -2.16 -18.55
CA PHE A 51 -1.91 -2.90 -19.04
C PHE A 51 -2.40 -3.90 -18.00
N ASP A 52 -3.72 -4.19 -18.00
CA ASP A 52 -4.32 -5.16 -17.07
C ASP A 52 -3.90 -6.62 -17.33
N SER A 53 -3.43 -6.94 -18.55
CA SER A 53 -3.01 -8.30 -18.88
C SER A 53 -2.16 -8.39 -20.15
N ALA A 54 -1.17 -9.28 -20.14
CA ALA A 54 -0.35 -9.60 -21.32
C ALA A 54 -1.13 -10.33 -22.43
N SER A 55 -2.40 -10.67 -22.21
CA SER A 55 -3.26 -11.29 -23.20
C SER A 55 -3.92 -10.31 -24.18
N LEU A 56 -3.73 -9.01 -24.00
CA LEU A 56 -4.30 -8.00 -24.88
C LEU A 56 -3.72 -8.09 -26.30
N ASP A 57 -4.51 -7.64 -27.28
CA ASP A 57 -4.02 -7.41 -28.63
C ASP A 57 -2.95 -6.29 -28.61
N PRO A 58 -1.73 -6.51 -29.12
CA PRO A 58 -0.68 -5.51 -29.07
C PRO A 58 -1.01 -4.21 -29.81
N GLY A 59 -1.80 -4.27 -30.90
CA GLY A 59 -2.22 -3.07 -31.63
C GLY A 59 -3.23 -2.23 -30.85
N HIS A 60 -4.17 -2.87 -30.17
CA HIS A 60 -5.10 -2.20 -29.26
C HIS A 60 -4.38 -1.60 -28.05
N ALA A 61 -3.50 -2.36 -27.41
CA ALA A 61 -2.69 -1.90 -26.28
C ALA A 61 -1.83 -0.68 -26.64
N ALA A 62 -1.17 -0.72 -27.81
CA ALA A 62 -0.40 0.41 -28.35
C ALA A 62 -1.25 1.69 -28.53
N ARG A 63 -2.48 1.57 -29.05
CA ARG A 63 -3.39 2.71 -29.19
C ARG A 63 -3.85 3.26 -27.84
N ALA A 64 -4.20 2.37 -26.90
CA ALA A 64 -4.62 2.77 -25.56
C ALA A 64 -3.51 3.52 -24.83
N PHE A 65 -2.26 3.02 -24.91
CA PHE A 65 -1.12 3.73 -24.34
C PHE A 65 -0.87 5.08 -25.02
N ARG A 66 -0.96 5.16 -26.35
CA ARG A 66 -0.77 6.44 -27.05
C ARG A 66 -1.77 7.48 -26.58
N ALA A 67 -3.05 7.10 -26.45
CA ALA A 67 -4.09 7.99 -25.91
C ALA A 67 -3.79 8.43 -24.46
N LEU A 68 -3.31 7.52 -23.61
CA LEU A 68 -2.86 7.85 -22.26
C LEU A 68 -1.72 8.88 -22.28
N TYR A 69 -0.68 8.64 -23.07
CA TYR A 69 0.50 9.51 -23.14
C TYR A 69 0.18 10.90 -23.70
N ASP A 70 -0.65 10.96 -24.75
CA ASP A 70 -1.10 12.23 -25.32
C ASP A 70 -1.94 13.00 -24.28
N GLY A 71 -2.87 12.33 -23.58
CA GLY A 71 -3.66 12.94 -22.50
C GLY A 71 -2.82 13.45 -21.31
N LEU A 72 -1.78 12.71 -20.92
CA LEU A 72 -0.83 13.15 -19.90
C LEU A 72 0.02 14.33 -20.39
N SER A 73 0.49 14.33 -21.63
CA SER A 73 1.28 15.41 -22.21
C SER A 73 0.46 16.71 -22.26
N ASP A 74 -0.80 16.63 -22.70
CA ASP A 74 -1.75 17.74 -22.67
C ASP A 74 -2.01 18.23 -21.25
N ALA A 75 -2.15 17.32 -20.28
CA ALA A 75 -2.35 17.67 -18.87
C ALA A 75 -1.13 18.36 -18.25
N MET A 76 0.08 17.93 -18.60
CA MET A 76 1.33 18.56 -18.18
C MET A 76 1.59 19.90 -18.89
N GLY A 77 0.88 20.17 -20.00
CA GLY A 77 1.07 21.35 -20.84
C GLY A 77 2.30 21.30 -21.76
N ARG A 78 2.98 20.14 -21.82
CA ARG A 78 4.14 19.87 -22.68
C ARG A 78 4.39 18.37 -22.79
N GLU A 79 5.12 17.98 -23.83
CA GLU A 79 5.73 16.65 -23.88
C GLU A 79 6.96 16.62 -22.96
N ALA A 80 6.87 15.87 -21.86
CA ALA A 80 8.00 15.59 -20.98
C ALA A 80 8.67 14.26 -21.41
N PRO A 81 10.00 14.11 -21.28
CA PRO A 81 10.64 12.81 -21.40
C PRO A 81 9.95 11.79 -20.51
N ALA A 82 9.72 10.57 -21.00
CA ALA A 82 9.10 9.51 -20.22
C ALA A 82 9.97 8.25 -20.20
N VAL A 83 10.11 7.63 -19.04
CA VAL A 83 10.77 6.32 -18.89
C VAL A 83 9.77 5.32 -18.36
N ILE A 84 9.66 4.19 -19.05
CA ILE A 84 8.68 3.15 -18.78
C ILE A 84 9.41 1.85 -18.49
N VAL A 85 9.11 1.22 -17.36
CA VAL A 85 9.51 -0.16 -17.06
C VAL A 85 8.27 -1.04 -16.99
N PRO A 86 8.34 -2.33 -17.39
CA PRO A 86 7.18 -3.22 -17.37
C PRO A 86 6.88 -3.74 -15.96
N GLY A 87 5.61 -4.06 -15.73
CA GLY A 87 5.14 -4.81 -14.56
C GLY A 87 4.70 -6.23 -14.90
N ASN A 88 4.27 -6.99 -13.89
CA ASN A 88 3.90 -8.39 -14.08
C ASN A 88 2.66 -8.53 -14.99
N HIS A 89 1.71 -7.60 -14.95
CA HIS A 89 0.54 -7.62 -15.83
C HIS A 89 0.89 -7.35 -17.30
N ASP A 90 1.96 -6.60 -17.58
CA ASP A 90 2.44 -6.37 -18.95
C ASP A 90 3.07 -7.62 -19.59
N ARG A 91 3.34 -8.65 -18.77
CA ARG A 91 4.20 -9.81 -19.10
C ARG A 91 3.52 -11.15 -18.93
N ARG A 92 2.49 -11.21 -18.09
CA ARG A 92 1.75 -12.43 -17.74
C ARG A 92 0.25 -12.18 -17.85
N ARG A 93 -0.51 -13.25 -18.08
CA ARG A 93 -1.97 -13.17 -18.13
C ARG A 93 -2.49 -12.85 -16.72
N LYS A 94 -3.24 -11.74 -16.60
CA LYS A 94 -3.74 -11.22 -15.31
C LYS A 94 -2.60 -11.04 -14.27
N GLY A 95 -1.40 -10.70 -14.71
CA GLY A 95 -0.24 -10.53 -13.83
C GLY A 95 0.34 -11.80 -13.19
N LEU A 96 -0.30 -12.95 -13.36
CA LEU A 96 0.03 -14.15 -12.58
C LEU A 96 0.44 -15.35 -13.44
N VAL A 97 -0.24 -15.58 -14.56
CA VAL A 97 -0.21 -16.87 -15.24
C VAL A 97 0.52 -16.82 -16.58
N GLY A 98 1.32 -17.85 -16.83
CA GLY A 98 2.02 -18.10 -18.09
C GLY A 98 3.47 -17.61 -18.07
N PRO A 99 4.26 -18.05 -19.08
CA PRO A 99 5.65 -17.64 -19.18
C PRO A 99 5.76 -16.15 -19.48
N HIS A 100 6.93 -15.58 -19.23
CA HIS A 100 7.24 -14.20 -19.58
C HIS A 100 6.98 -13.92 -21.07
N ARG A 101 6.10 -12.94 -21.36
CA ARG A 101 5.80 -12.44 -22.70
C ARG A 101 6.41 -11.06 -22.94
N GLY A 102 6.73 -10.73 -24.19
CA GLY A 102 7.29 -9.40 -24.51
C GLY A 102 6.67 -8.73 -25.72
N ASP A 103 5.59 -9.29 -26.25
CA ASP A 103 4.87 -8.75 -27.39
C ASP A 103 4.26 -7.37 -27.11
N LEU A 104 3.63 -7.16 -25.96
CA LEU A 104 3.09 -5.84 -25.59
C LEU A 104 4.18 -4.78 -25.45
N VAL A 105 5.22 -5.06 -24.67
CA VAL A 105 6.33 -4.12 -24.42
C VAL A 105 7.09 -3.80 -25.72
N ARG A 106 7.27 -4.78 -26.63
CA ARG A 106 7.85 -4.53 -27.95
C ARG A 106 6.93 -3.69 -28.84
N ALA A 107 5.62 -3.96 -28.83
CA ALA A 107 4.67 -3.18 -29.60
C ALA A 107 4.62 -1.73 -29.11
N LEU A 108 4.61 -1.54 -27.79
CA LEU A 108 4.69 -0.25 -27.12
C LEU A 108 5.95 0.53 -27.55
N ALA A 109 7.12 -0.09 -27.47
CA ALA A 109 8.38 0.54 -27.87
C ALA A 109 8.40 0.97 -29.35
N ARG A 110 7.75 0.21 -30.25
CA ARG A 110 7.69 0.54 -31.68
C ARG A 110 6.81 1.74 -32.00
N VAL A 111 5.76 1.99 -31.22
CA VAL A 111 4.81 3.09 -31.45
C VAL A 111 5.11 4.34 -30.61
N SER A 112 6.04 4.21 -29.65
CA SER A 112 6.39 5.27 -28.72
C SER A 112 7.15 6.39 -29.45
N PRO A 113 6.85 7.67 -29.17
CA PRO A 113 7.60 8.80 -29.72
C PRO A 113 9.04 8.81 -29.18
N GLN A 114 9.92 9.61 -29.81
CA GLN A 114 11.32 9.73 -29.38
C GLN A 114 11.49 10.27 -27.96
N THR A 115 10.47 10.95 -27.43
CA THR A 115 10.39 11.45 -26.05
C THR A 115 10.06 10.35 -25.03
N VAL A 116 9.81 9.12 -25.45
CA VAL A 116 9.46 7.99 -24.58
C VAL A 116 10.51 6.87 -24.70
N HIS A 117 11.09 6.48 -23.57
CA HIS A 117 12.01 5.36 -23.44
C HIS A 117 11.30 4.16 -22.81
N VAL A 118 11.10 3.10 -23.59
CA VAL A 118 10.44 1.86 -23.13
C VAL A 118 11.50 0.79 -22.85
N HIS A 119 11.69 0.46 -21.57
CA HIS A 119 12.63 -0.56 -21.12
C HIS A 119 12.02 -1.98 -21.13
N GLY A 120 12.88 -3.00 -21.01
CA GLY A 120 12.47 -4.41 -20.93
C GLY A 120 12.51 -5.17 -22.27
N ASN A 121 13.06 -4.58 -23.32
CA ASN A 121 13.25 -5.27 -24.60
C ASN A 121 14.67 -5.82 -24.79
N ASP A 122 15.59 -5.44 -23.91
CA ASP A 122 17.01 -5.78 -23.98
C ASP A 122 17.28 -6.98 -23.06
N ILE A 123 17.60 -8.14 -23.65
CA ILE A 123 18.03 -9.37 -22.97
C ILE A 123 19.44 -9.66 -23.50
N PRO A 124 20.42 -10.09 -22.68
CA PRO A 124 20.27 -10.71 -21.36
C PRO A 124 20.25 -9.78 -20.14
N PHE A 125 20.62 -8.50 -20.26
CA PHE A 125 20.73 -7.59 -19.12
C PHE A 125 19.42 -6.83 -18.85
N LEU A 126 18.90 -6.97 -17.63
CA LEU A 126 17.60 -6.40 -17.24
C LEU A 126 17.68 -4.97 -16.73
N ALA A 127 18.88 -4.43 -16.52
CA ALA A 127 19.10 -3.07 -16.05
C ALA A 127 19.88 -2.26 -17.08
N ARG A 128 19.48 -1.00 -17.27
CA ARG A 128 20.16 -0.08 -18.17
C ARG A 128 20.18 1.34 -17.61
N VAL A 129 21.32 2.01 -17.74
CA VAL A 129 21.43 3.44 -17.47
C VAL A 129 20.73 4.20 -18.60
N VAL A 130 19.71 5.00 -18.26
CA VAL A 130 19.04 5.88 -19.19
C VAL A 130 19.95 7.08 -19.47
N PRO A 131 20.20 7.46 -20.74
CA PRO A 131 21.12 8.54 -21.05
C PRO A 131 20.70 9.88 -20.41
N LYS A 132 21.65 10.59 -19.81
CA LYS A 132 21.42 11.92 -19.23
C LYS A 132 20.91 12.94 -20.25
N SER A 133 21.35 12.82 -21.50
CA SER A 133 20.86 13.63 -22.62
C SER A 133 19.38 13.42 -22.94
N PHE A 134 18.77 12.34 -22.47
CA PHE A 134 17.34 12.07 -22.63
C PHE A 134 16.52 12.70 -21.50
N HIS A 135 16.91 12.50 -20.24
CA HIS A 135 16.09 12.90 -19.09
C HIS A 135 16.47 14.24 -18.44
N GLY A 136 17.67 14.77 -18.65
CA GLY A 136 18.11 16.08 -18.14
C GLY A 136 18.29 16.22 -16.62
N LEU A 137 17.79 15.27 -15.81
CA LEU A 137 17.89 15.31 -14.35
C LEU A 137 19.34 15.38 -13.81
N PRO A 138 19.56 16.03 -12.65
CA PRO A 138 20.84 16.04 -11.94
C PRO A 138 21.07 14.75 -11.13
N ALA A 139 20.79 13.60 -11.74
CA ALA A 139 20.91 12.27 -11.17
C ALA A 139 21.20 11.26 -12.27
N SER A 140 21.75 10.10 -11.92
CA SER A 140 21.80 8.96 -12.84
C SER A 140 20.48 8.18 -12.75
N VAL A 141 19.88 7.81 -13.87
CA VAL A 141 18.63 7.03 -13.91
C VAL A 141 18.92 5.62 -14.43
N ILE A 142 18.47 4.60 -13.70
CA ILE A 142 18.54 3.19 -14.11
C ILE A 142 17.12 2.67 -14.29
N ALA A 143 16.80 2.15 -15.49
CA ALA A 143 15.58 1.42 -15.74
C ALA A 143 15.83 -0.08 -15.53
N TYR A 144 14.97 -0.75 -14.76
CA TYR A 144 15.11 -2.17 -14.42
C TYR A 144 13.84 -2.96 -14.72
N ASP A 145 13.97 -4.03 -15.51
CA ASP A 145 12.90 -4.99 -15.76
C ASP A 145 12.94 -6.12 -14.72
N SER A 146 12.12 -5.98 -13.67
CA SER A 146 12.02 -6.99 -12.61
C SER A 146 11.07 -8.14 -12.96
N THR A 147 10.45 -8.13 -14.13
CA THR A 147 9.38 -9.09 -14.49
C THR A 147 9.91 -10.38 -15.10
N TYR A 148 11.21 -10.43 -15.42
CA TYR A 148 11.83 -11.48 -16.19
C TYR A 148 11.95 -12.80 -15.43
N LEU A 149 10.87 -13.58 -15.47
CA LEU A 149 10.85 -14.99 -15.06
C LEU A 149 10.64 -15.84 -16.32
N PRO A 150 11.72 -16.29 -16.98
CA PRO A 150 11.63 -16.98 -18.27
C PRO A 150 10.98 -18.36 -18.17
N THR A 151 11.00 -18.95 -16.97
CA THR A 151 10.37 -20.23 -16.64
C THR A 151 9.41 -20.06 -15.46
N GLY A 152 8.49 -21.01 -15.32
CA GLY A 152 7.44 -20.96 -14.29
C GLY A 152 6.10 -20.55 -14.89
N TYR A 153 5.02 -21.18 -14.40
CA TYR A 153 3.67 -20.97 -14.93
C TYR A 153 2.83 -20.01 -14.07
N ILE A 154 3.27 -19.74 -12.85
CA ILE A 154 2.53 -18.95 -11.85
C ILE A 154 3.54 -18.12 -11.06
N SER A 155 3.43 -16.79 -11.13
CA SER A 155 4.11 -15.87 -10.22
C SER A 155 3.49 -14.48 -10.37
N ALA A 156 3.22 -13.80 -9.24
CA ALA A 156 2.95 -12.36 -9.22
C ALA A 156 4.24 -11.56 -8.99
N GLY A 157 5.26 -12.18 -8.38
CA GLY A 157 6.53 -11.52 -8.06
C GLY A 157 7.50 -11.39 -9.23
N GLY A 158 8.59 -10.69 -8.92
CA GLY A 158 9.67 -10.38 -9.84
C GLY A 158 11.02 -10.97 -9.44
N ILE A 159 12.06 -10.57 -10.14
CA ILE A 159 13.45 -10.89 -9.83
C ILE A 159 14.31 -9.63 -9.97
N VAL A 160 15.28 -9.48 -9.08
CA VAL A 160 16.38 -8.54 -9.25
C VAL A 160 17.69 -9.30 -9.09
N ARG A 161 18.52 -9.27 -10.14
CA ARG A 161 19.80 -9.98 -10.20
C ARG A 161 20.93 -8.99 -9.92
N GLN A 162 21.91 -9.45 -9.16
CA GLN A 162 23.06 -8.63 -8.81
C GLN A 162 23.86 -8.23 -10.05
N GLU A 163 24.01 -9.15 -11.00
CA GLU A 163 24.78 -8.97 -12.23
C GLU A 163 24.24 -7.83 -13.09
N ASP A 164 22.91 -7.67 -13.14
CA ASP A 164 22.27 -6.57 -13.86
C ASP A 164 22.60 -5.22 -13.21
N LEU A 165 22.53 -5.15 -11.88
CA LEU A 165 22.87 -3.93 -11.13
C LEU A 165 24.36 -3.60 -11.24
N LEU A 166 25.24 -4.59 -11.17
CA LEU A 166 26.69 -4.41 -11.38
C LEU A 166 26.99 -3.96 -12.82
N HIS A 167 26.30 -4.52 -13.80
CA HIS A 167 26.41 -4.10 -15.19
C HIS A 167 25.98 -2.63 -15.36
N ALA A 168 24.83 -2.23 -14.79
CA ALA A 168 24.40 -0.83 -14.83
C ALA A 168 25.39 0.09 -14.09
N ALA A 169 25.89 -0.33 -12.93
CA ALA A 169 26.86 0.41 -12.13
C ALA A 169 28.17 0.70 -12.90
N ALA A 170 28.64 -0.25 -13.70
CA ALA A 170 29.83 -0.09 -14.54
C ALA A 170 29.68 1.00 -15.62
N HIS A 171 28.45 1.38 -15.95
CA HIS A 171 28.12 2.40 -16.95
C HIS A 171 27.69 3.75 -16.34
N LEU A 172 27.66 3.87 -15.01
CA LEU A 172 27.36 5.13 -14.34
C LEU A 172 28.49 6.15 -14.57
N GLU A 173 28.11 7.42 -14.70
CA GLU A 173 29.07 8.51 -14.70
C GLU A 173 29.83 8.55 -13.36
N LYS A 174 31.13 8.88 -13.42
CA LYS A 174 31.95 9.11 -12.22
C LYS A 174 31.64 10.48 -11.63
N ASP A 175 30.47 10.61 -11.03
CA ASP A 175 30.05 11.76 -10.25
C ASP A 175 29.58 11.33 -8.84
N ASP A 176 29.15 12.28 -8.02
CA ASP A 176 28.63 12.03 -6.66
C ASP A 176 27.10 12.21 -6.57
N GLY A 177 26.42 12.40 -7.70
CA GLY A 177 24.96 12.61 -7.74
C GLY A 177 24.17 11.42 -7.16
N PRO A 178 22.87 11.51 -6.91
CA PRO A 178 22.13 10.32 -6.53
C PRO A 178 21.91 9.39 -7.74
N VAL A 179 21.50 8.16 -7.46
CA VAL A 179 21.03 7.19 -8.46
C VAL A 179 19.54 6.98 -8.25
N ILE A 180 18.74 7.13 -9.31
CA ILE A 180 17.32 6.81 -9.34
C ILE A 180 17.16 5.46 -10.04
N LEU A 181 16.67 4.44 -9.32
CA LEU A 181 16.34 3.14 -9.88
C LEU A 181 14.83 3.05 -10.09
N LEU A 182 14.40 2.85 -11.33
CA LEU A 182 13.01 2.59 -11.71
C LEU A 182 12.80 1.08 -11.84
N VAL A 183 11.88 0.52 -11.05
CA VAL A 183 11.60 -0.92 -11.03
C VAL A 183 10.15 -1.15 -10.65
N HIS A 184 9.47 -2.17 -11.17
CA HIS A 184 8.08 -2.42 -10.78
C HIS A 184 7.92 -3.08 -9.40
N HIS A 185 8.54 -4.24 -9.18
CA HIS A 185 8.37 -5.01 -7.94
C HIS A 185 9.12 -4.38 -6.76
N HIS A 186 8.52 -4.43 -5.57
CA HIS A 186 9.11 -3.93 -4.34
C HIS A 186 10.25 -4.85 -3.83
N LEU A 187 11.20 -4.24 -3.11
CA LEU A 187 12.37 -4.93 -2.55
C LEU A 187 12.21 -5.26 -1.06
N VAL A 188 11.25 -4.66 -0.38
CA VAL A 188 11.00 -4.87 1.06
C VAL A 188 9.49 -4.92 1.31
N PRO A 189 8.99 -5.86 2.14
CA PRO A 189 7.61 -5.87 2.62
C PRO A 189 7.14 -4.54 3.24
N THR A 190 5.84 -4.29 3.19
CA THR A 190 5.11 -3.12 3.63
C THR A 190 3.97 -3.52 4.58
N PRO A 191 3.74 -2.82 5.70
CA PRO A 191 2.74 -3.24 6.69
C PRO A 191 1.29 -3.21 6.21
N LEU A 192 1.00 -2.52 5.09
CA LEU A 192 -0.35 -2.45 4.53
C LEU A 192 -0.78 -3.75 3.85
N THR A 193 0.13 -4.44 3.16
CA THR A 193 -0.16 -5.68 2.44
C THR A 193 0.29 -6.94 3.17
N ASP A 194 1.05 -6.80 4.27
CA ASP A 194 1.63 -7.94 5.01
C ASP A 194 0.54 -8.77 5.72
N LEU A 195 -0.66 -8.20 5.83
CA LEU A 195 -1.85 -8.81 6.42
C LEU A 195 -2.81 -9.41 5.36
N GLY A 196 -2.57 -9.17 4.07
CA GLY A 196 -3.41 -9.64 2.96
C GLY A 196 -3.12 -11.10 2.60
N VAL A 197 -4.19 -11.91 2.48
CA VAL A 197 -4.12 -13.21 1.81
C VAL A 197 -4.11 -12.96 0.30
N ILE A 198 -3.30 -13.71 -0.47
CA ILE A 198 -3.26 -13.62 -1.94
C ILE A 198 -4.69 -13.56 -2.49
N GLU A 199 -5.03 -12.48 -3.19
CA GLU A 199 -6.33 -12.38 -3.88
C GLU A 199 -6.41 -13.49 -4.94
N PRO A 200 -7.27 -14.50 -4.75
CA PRO A 200 -7.28 -15.62 -5.67
C PRO A 200 -7.98 -15.22 -6.97
N PRO A 201 -7.48 -15.70 -8.12
CA PRO A 201 -8.19 -15.54 -9.38
C PRO A 201 -9.61 -16.15 -9.29
N PRO A 202 -10.56 -15.66 -10.12
CA PRO A 202 -11.94 -16.14 -10.12
C PRO A 202 -12.07 -17.63 -10.49
N GLU A 203 -11.09 -18.18 -11.21
CA GLU A 203 -11.03 -19.59 -11.60
C GLU A 203 -10.87 -20.52 -10.39
N ARG A 204 -11.91 -21.32 -10.10
CA ARG A 204 -12.00 -22.20 -8.91
C ARG A 204 -10.79 -23.11 -8.69
N TRP A 205 -10.23 -23.68 -9.76
CA TRP A 205 -9.11 -24.62 -9.67
C TRP A 205 -7.78 -23.91 -9.33
N LEU A 206 -7.55 -22.72 -9.91
CA LEU A 206 -6.38 -21.88 -9.58
C LEU A 206 -6.49 -21.37 -8.15
N ARG A 207 -7.68 -20.93 -7.74
CA ARG A 207 -7.98 -20.54 -6.35
C ARG A 207 -7.66 -21.67 -5.37
N TYR A 208 -8.13 -22.88 -5.64
CA TYR A 208 -7.83 -24.04 -4.80
C TYR A 208 -6.32 -24.32 -4.73
N GLY A 209 -5.63 -24.34 -5.87
CA GLY A 209 -4.18 -24.55 -5.91
C GLY A 209 -3.39 -23.50 -5.13
N LEU A 210 -3.71 -22.22 -5.32
CA LEU A 210 -3.02 -21.10 -4.69
C LEU A 210 -3.30 -20.99 -3.18
N GLN A 211 -4.52 -21.28 -2.74
CA GLN A 211 -4.89 -21.12 -1.32
C GLN A 211 -4.63 -22.35 -0.46
N ARG A 212 -4.66 -23.57 -1.04
CA ARG A 212 -4.56 -24.83 -0.28
C ARG A 212 -3.28 -25.59 -0.52
N ILE A 213 -2.74 -25.56 -1.74
CA ILE A 213 -1.59 -26.40 -2.12
C ILE A 213 -0.29 -25.60 -2.05
N LEU A 214 -0.27 -24.40 -2.60
CA LEU A 214 0.95 -23.58 -2.66
C LEU A 214 1.55 -23.27 -1.27
N PRO A 215 0.77 -22.93 -0.22
CA PRO A 215 1.32 -22.66 1.10
C PRO A 215 1.95 -23.87 1.82
N GLU A 216 1.51 -25.08 1.46
CA GLU A 216 2.04 -26.36 1.98
C GLU A 216 3.36 -26.75 1.29
N ILE A 217 3.57 -26.29 0.05
CA ILE A 217 4.74 -26.64 -0.77
C ILE A 217 5.83 -25.56 -0.70
N VAL A 218 5.43 -24.29 -0.63
CA VAL A 218 6.35 -23.14 -0.61
C VAL A 218 6.13 -22.37 0.69
N ALA A 219 7.18 -22.31 1.52
CA ALA A 219 7.15 -21.54 2.75
C ALA A 219 6.78 -20.08 2.47
N ASN A 220 5.85 -19.54 3.28
CA ASN A 220 5.31 -18.18 3.22
C ASN A 220 4.52 -17.81 1.95
N ALA A 221 4.12 -18.78 1.13
CA ALA A 221 3.26 -18.53 -0.03
C ALA A 221 1.77 -18.30 0.33
N ASP A 222 1.44 -18.24 1.62
CA ASP A 222 0.17 -17.78 2.17
C ASP A 222 0.08 -16.26 2.33
N ARG A 223 1.22 -15.55 2.29
CA ARG A 223 1.27 -14.09 2.37
C ARG A 223 1.51 -13.50 0.99
N GLU A 224 0.55 -12.70 0.53
CA GLU A 224 0.59 -12.02 -0.76
C GLU A 224 1.92 -11.28 -0.96
N GLU A 225 2.31 -10.53 0.06
CA GLU A 225 3.51 -9.72 0.07
C GLU A 225 4.83 -10.49 -0.17
N LEU A 226 4.98 -11.69 0.40
CA LEU A 226 6.21 -12.46 0.28
C LEU A 226 6.32 -13.14 -1.09
N THR A 227 5.19 -13.44 -1.73
CA THR A 227 5.16 -13.94 -3.12
C THR A 227 5.30 -12.84 -4.17
N MET A 228 4.97 -11.60 -3.81
CA MET A 228 5.08 -10.42 -4.66
C MET A 228 6.45 -9.72 -4.54
N THR A 229 7.18 -9.91 -3.44
CA THR A 229 8.53 -9.34 -3.25
C THR A 229 9.48 -9.91 -4.30
N ALA A 230 10.32 -9.06 -4.90
CA ALA A 230 11.28 -9.52 -5.89
C ALA A 230 12.25 -10.58 -5.33
N LEU A 231 12.38 -11.71 -6.02
CA LEU A 231 13.41 -12.70 -5.75
C LEU A 231 14.80 -12.04 -5.87
N GLY A 232 15.69 -12.32 -4.93
CA GLY A 232 17.01 -11.70 -4.86
C GLY A 232 17.05 -10.31 -4.23
N ALA A 233 15.95 -9.82 -3.66
CA ALA A 233 15.88 -8.49 -3.05
C ALA A 233 16.99 -8.22 -2.01
N GLY A 234 17.34 -9.20 -1.16
CA GLY A 234 18.45 -9.03 -0.20
C GLY A 234 19.80 -8.74 -0.88
N THR A 235 20.14 -9.51 -1.92
CA THR A 235 21.37 -9.31 -2.72
C THR A 235 21.31 -7.99 -3.50
N ALA A 236 20.14 -7.65 -4.05
CA ALA A 236 19.92 -6.39 -4.74
C ALA A 236 20.16 -5.19 -3.81
N LEU A 237 19.53 -5.19 -2.63
CA LEU A 237 19.69 -4.14 -1.61
C LEU A 237 21.17 -4.02 -1.19
N SER A 238 21.84 -5.14 -0.94
CA SER A 238 23.28 -5.13 -0.66
C SER A 238 24.08 -4.48 -1.78
N THR A 239 23.74 -4.79 -3.04
CA THR A 239 24.43 -4.23 -4.21
C THR A 239 24.17 -2.73 -4.35
N LEU A 240 22.94 -2.27 -4.13
CA LEU A 240 22.60 -0.85 -4.13
C LEU A 240 23.37 -0.07 -3.06
N HIS A 241 23.49 -0.62 -1.85
CA HIS A 241 24.35 -0.04 -0.80
C HIS A 241 25.83 0.06 -1.23
N THR A 242 26.34 -0.96 -1.95
CA THR A 242 27.73 -0.98 -2.41
C THR A 242 28.04 -0.02 -3.55
N LEU A 243 27.04 0.61 -4.18
CA LEU A 243 27.26 1.65 -5.18
C LEU A 243 27.99 2.86 -4.60
N ARG A 244 27.95 3.06 -3.27
CA ARG A 244 28.50 4.23 -2.58
C ARG A 244 27.89 5.54 -3.08
N ARG A 245 26.61 5.49 -3.41
CA ARG A 245 25.79 6.62 -3.87
C ARG A 245 24.50 6.63 -3.07
N ALA A 246 23.89 7.81 -2.96
CA ALA A 246 22.56 7.92 -2.40
C ALA A 246 21.57 7.38 -3.44
N VAL A 247 20.86 6.29 -3.12
CA VAL A 247 19.96 5.61 -4.07
C VAL A 247 18.51 5.94 -3.73
N LEU A 248 17.72 6.29 -4.75
CA LEU A 248 16.27 6.42 -4.69
C LEU A 248 15.67 5.35 -5.61
N VAL A 249 14.92 4.40 -5.05
CA VAL A 249 14.18 3.39 -5.81
C VAL A 249 12.74 3.84 -5.92
N LEU A 250 12.27 4.08 -7.15
CA LEU A 250 10.88 4.35 -7.46
C LEU A 250 10.24 3.05 -7.97
N HIS A 251 9.16 2.62 -7.32
CA HIS A 251 8.49 1.38 -7.68
C HIS A 251 6.96 1.40 -7.57
N GLY A 252 6.36 0.30 -8.03
CA GLY A 252 4.93 0.08 -8.17
C GLY A 252 4.44 -1.17 -7.45
N HIS A 253 3.50 -1.89 -8.09
CA HIS A 253 3.02 -3.23 -7.78
C HIS A 253 2.13 -3.34 -6.52
N LYS A 254 2.34 -2.44 -5.56
CA LYS A 254 1.57 -2.39 -4.32
C LYS A 254 0.25 -1.68 -4.43
N HIS A 255 0.12 -0.78 -5.41
CA HIS A 255 -1.02 0.12 -5.55
C HIS A 255 -1.23 1.10 -4.38
N TYR A 256 -0.35 1.08 -3.36
CA TYR A 256 -0.31 2.02 -2.23
C TYR A 256 0.97 2.85 -2.28
N ALA A 257 0.84 4.17 -2.13
CA ALA A 257 2.01 5.02 -1.98
C ALA A 257 2.65 4.78 -0.63
N THR A 258 3.96 4.51 -0.57
CA THR A 258 4.71 4.30 0.67
C THR A 258 6.17 4.73 0.51
N ALA A 259 6.86 5.06 1.60
CA ALA A 259 8.31 5.30 1.56
C ALA A 259 9.05 4.63 2.72
N ARG A 260 10.29 4.19 2.47
CA ARG A 260 11.16 3.55 3.46
C ARG A 260 12.60 4.02 3.30
N HIS A 261 13.30 4.20 4.41
CA HIS A 261 14.74 4.49 4.44
C HIS A 261 15.51 3.29 4.98
N LEU A 262 16.34 2.71 4.12
CA LEU A 262 17.27 1.66 4.47
C LEU A 262 18.65 2.29 4.60
N ARG A 263 19.12 2.38 5.85
CA ARG A 263 20.45 2.89 6.16
C ARG A 263 21.50 1.83 5.89
N HIS A 264 22.65 2.25 5.38
CA HIS A 264 23.81 1.38 5.28
C HIS A 264 24.20 0.76 6.63
N THR A 265 24.73 -0.46 6.59
CA THR A 265 25.29 -1.17 7.76
C THR A 265 26.82 -1.22 7.76
N VAL A 266 27.47 -0.88 6.63
CA VAL A 266 28.92 -0.92 6.45
C VAL A 266 29.45 0.47 6.10
N VAL A 267 30.54 0.88 6.75
CA VAL A 267 31.18 2.18 6.50
C VAL A 267 31.54 2.33 5.02
N GLY A 268 31.19 3.48 4.44
CA GLY A 268 31.45 3.79 3.02
C GLY A 268 30.38 3.29 2.05
N HIS A 269 29.38 2.54 2.50
CA HIS A 269 28.19 2.25 1.70
C HIS A 269 27.21 3.42 1.70
N GLY A 270 26.41 3.53 0.63
CA GLY A 270 25.36 4.54 0.50
C GLY A 270 24.03 4.08 1.10
N ASP A 271 23.08 5.01 1.25
CA ASP A 271 21.73 4.71 1.72
C ASP A 271 20.76 4.45 0.56
N VAL A 272 19.71 3.68 0.84
CA VAL A 272 18.64 3.38 -0.13
C VAL A 272 17.31 3.92 0.40
N LEU A 273 16.67 4.80 -0.36
CA LEU A 273 15.28 5.20 -0.16
C LEU A 273 14.40 4.42 -1.13
N LEU A 274 13.38 3.74 -0.62
CA LEU A 274 12.38 3.05 -1.42
C LEU A 274 11.10 3.88 -1.41
N VAL A 275 10.51 4.12 -2.58
CA VAL A 275 9.28 4.91 -2.74
C VAL A 275 8.34 4.20 -3.70
N SER A 276 7.23 3.71 -3.16
CA SER A 276 6.13 3.15 -3.94
C SER A 276 5.20 4.25 -4.40
N ALA A 277 4.77 4.22 -5.66
CA ALA A 277 3.58 4.94 -6.09
C ALA A 277 2.32 4.18 -5.64
N GLY A 278 1.23 4.93 -5.44
CA GLY A 278 -0.09 4.32 -5.44
C GLY A 278 -0.55 4.01 -6.86
N SER A 279 -1.71 3.38 -7.00
CA SER A 279 -2.27 3.11 -8.32
C SER A 279 -2.83 4.36 -8.97
N ALA A 280 -2.36 4.65 -10.20
CA ALA A 280 -2.88 5.74 -11.02
C ALA A 280 -4.13 5.33 -11.82
N GLY A 281 -4.38 4.04 -12.00
CA GLY A 281 -5.46 3.51 -12.84
C GLY A 281 -6.62 2.84 -12.11
N THR A 282 -6.46 2.55 -10.82
CA THR A 282 -7.45 1.82 -10.03
C THR A 282 -7.78 2.55 -8.73
N ALA A 283 -9.06 2.47 -8.33
CA ALA A 283 -9.51 2.94 -7.03
C ALA A 283 -9.49 1.76 -6.05
N GLU A 284 -8.33 1.57 -5.41
CA GLU A 284 -8.05 0.41 -4.57
C GLU A 284 -9.07 0.22 -3.46
N LYS A 285 -9.49 -1.03 -3.29
CA LYS A 285 -10.36 -1.43 -2.20
C LYS A 285 -9.50 -1.71 -0.98
N TRP A 286 -9.63 -0.91 0.08
CA TRP A 286 -9.04 -1.27 1.35
C TRP A 286 -9.98 -2.20 2.12
N SER A 287 -9.68 -3.50 2.13
CA SER A 287 -10.34 -4.50 2.96
C SER A 287 -9.33 -5.55 3.41
N PRO A 288 -9.10 -5.72 4.72
CA PRO A 288 -8.29 -6.84 5.21
C PRO A 288 -8.85 -8.22 4.79
N ALA A 289 -10.17 -8.34 4.58
CA ALA A 289 -10.85 -9.59 4.22
C ALA A 289 -11.52 -9.66 2.82
N GLY A 290 -11.20 -8.75 1.88
CA GLY A 290 -11.67 -8.85 0.48
C GLY A 290 -13.17 -8.65 0.23
N THR A 291 -13.84 -7.73 0.93
CA THR A 291 -15.30 -7.52 0.78
C THR A 291 -15.70 -6.69 -0.44
N SER A 292 -16.95 -6.85 -0.90
CA SER A 292 -17.43 -6.28 -2.16
C SER A 292 -17.53 -4.74 -2.20
N ASP A 293 -17.62 -4.07 -1.04
CA ASP A 293 -17.89 -2.63 -0.90
C ASP A 293 -17.00 -1.98 0.17
N ALA A 294 -15.74 -2.39 0.13
CA ALA A 294 -14.64 -1.85 0.91
C ALA A 294 -14.51 -0.32 0.75
N ALA A 295 -13.92 0.35 1.75
CA ALA A 295 -13.55 1.75 1.59
C ALA A 295 -12.56 1.87 0.41
N ARG A 296 -12.92 2.66 -0.60
CA ARG A 296 -12.08 2.86 -1.77
C ARG A 296 -11.11 4.00 -1.54
N LEU A 297 -9.82 3.70 -1.66
CA LEU A 297 -8.80 4.71 -1.78
C LEU A 297 -8.97 5.44 -3.10
N TRP A 298 -8.66 6.72 -3.07
CA TRP A 298 -8.56 7.47 -4.32
C TRP A 298 -7.33 6.99 -5.08
N PRO A 299 -7.41 6.85 -6.41
CA PRO A 299 -6.23 6.70 -7.24
C PRO A 299 -5.22 7.82 -6.95
N SER A 300 -3.94 7.56 -7.18
CA SER A 300 -2.87 8.50 -6.86
C SER A 300 -1.63 8.31 -7.72
N PHE A 301 -0.78 9.33 -7.73
CA PHE A 301 0.57 9.29 -8.27
C PHE A 301 1.52 10.03 -7.32
N ASN A 302 2.83 9.89 -7.51
CA ASN A 302 3.81 10.61 -6.72
C ASN A 302 4.40 11.79 -7.52
N ALA A 303 4.65 12.90 -6.83
CA ALA A 303 5.45 14.01 -7.31
C ALA A 303 6.78 14.01 -6.55
N VAL A 304 7.87 13.81 -7.27
CA VAL A 304 9.23 13.72 -6.72
C VAL A 304 10.00 14.94 -7.18
N ARG A 305 10.49 15.74 -6.23
CA ARG A 305 11.35 16.90 -6.52
C ARG A 305 12.73 16.66 -5.98
N PHE A 306 13.73 16.95 -6.80
CA PHE A 306 15.12 16.77 -6.42
C PHE A 306 16.00 17.92 -6.94
N GLU A 307 16.57 18.73 -6.03
CA GLU A 307 17.50 19.81 -6.39
C GLU A 307 18.49 20.07 -5.25
N GLY A 308 19.75 20.34 -5.57
CA GLY A 308 20.75 20.74 -4.57
C GLY A 308 20.99 19.71 -3.46
N GLY A 309 20.71 18.43 -3.73
CA GLY A 309 20.76 17.36 -2.73
C GLY A 309 19.51 17.26 -1.86
N GLU A 310 18.52 18.14 -2.00
CA GLU A 310 17.23 18.01 -1.31
C GLU A 310 16.27 17.16 -2.14
N LEU A 311 15.62 16.21 -1.46
CA LEU A 311 14.61 15.30 -2.01
C LEU A 311 13.31 15.52 -1.25
N THR A 312 12.23 15.77 -1.99
CA THR A 312 10.87 15.75 -1.45
C THR A 312 9.99 14.87 -2.32
N VAL A 313 9.22 13.99 -1.68
CA VAL A 313 8.23 13.16 -2.35
C VAL A 313 6.87 13.45 -1.74
N GLU A 314 5.90 13.71 -2.60
CA GLU A 314 4.51 13.92 -2.26
C GLU A 314 3.65 12.91 -2.99
N THR A 315 2.62 12.38 -2.33
CA THR A 315 1.57 11.59 -2.98
C THR A 315 0.40 12.50 -3.29
N VAL A 316 -0.03 12.51 -4.55
CA VAL A 316 -1.16 13.25 -5.07
C VAL A 316 -2.31 12.27 -5.31
N SER A 317 -3.23 12.18 -4.35
CA SER A 317 -4.47 11.43 -4.53
C SER A 317 -5.52 12.28 -5.23
N PHE A 318 -6.33 11.67 -6.11
CA PHE A 318 -7.32 12.44 -6.87
C PHE A 318 -8.71 11.83 -6.92
N GLY A 319 -9.72 12.72 -6.88
CA GLY A 319 -11.11 12.36 -7.11
C GLY A 319 -11.38 12.17 -8.60
N TYR A 320 -12.17 11.15 -8.93
CA TYR A 320 -12.51 10.82 -10.32
C TYR A 320 -14.03 10.78 -10.59
N LYS A 321 -14.85 10.74 -9.52
CA LYS A 321 -16.31 10.70 -9.59
C LYS A 321 -16.94 12.08 -9.41
N ASP A 322 -17.96 12.35 -10.21
CA ASP A 322 -18.90 13.46 -10.07
C ASP A 322 -18.21 14.82 -9.79
N ALA A 323 -18.74 15.59 -8.85
CA ALA A 323 -18.23 16.91 -8.44
C ALA A 323 -16.81 16.89 -7.82
N LYS A 324 -16.22 15.71 -7.62
CA LYS A 324 -14.86 15.55 -7.09
C LYS A 324 -13.82 15.29 -8.17
N ARG A 325 -14.22 15.17 -9.44
CA ARG A 325 -13.30 14.94 -10.56
C ARG A 325 -12.20 16.02 -10.60
N GLY A 326 -10.95 15.58 -10.65
CA GLY A 326 -9.77 16.46 -10.70
C GLY A 326 -9.42 17.14 -9.38
N ARG A 327 -10.21 16.96 -8.31
CA ARG A 327 -9.81 17.45 -6.98
C ARG A 327 -8.62 16.64 -6.49
N ILE A 328 -7.58 17.32 -6.07
CA ILE A 328 -6.37 16.70 -5.55
C ILE A 328 -6.26 16.86 -4.03
N VAL A 329 -5.70 15.84 -3.39
CA VAL A 329 -5.23 15.88 -2.02
C VAL A 329 -3.76 15.48 -2.04
N VAL A 330 -2.89 16.38 -1.63
CA VAL A 330 -1.44 16.20 -1.63
C VAL A 330 -0.98 15.89 -0.21
N ARG A 331 -0.32 14.76 -0.03
CA ARG A 331 0.29 14.35 1.25
C ARG A 331 1.81 14.25 1.09
N PRO A 332 2.60 14.83 2.00
CA PRO A 332 4.03 14.57 2.02
C PRO A 332 4.27 13.11 2.38
N LEU A 333 5.16 12.45 1.64
CA LEU A 333 5.51 11.04 1.83
C LEU A 333 6.94 10.89 2.39
N LEU A 334 7.85 11.75 1.93
CA LEU A 334 9.26 11.70 2.31
C LEU A 334 9.90 13.08 2.09
N SER A 335 10.75 13.48 3.04
CA SER A 335 11.71 14.57 2.83
C SER A 335 13.08 14.08 3.28
N ALA A 336 14.11 14.33 2.48
CA ALA A 336 15.47 13.93 2.78
C ALA A 336 16.49 14.90 2.19
N ARG A 337 17.68 14.93 2.78
CA ARG A 337 18.84 15.65 2.25
C ARG A 337 19.97 14.66 1.99
N GLN A 338 20.59 14.77 0.82
CA GLN A 338 21.76 14.02 0.44
C GLN A 338 23.00 14.57 1.17
N ASP A 339 23.81 13.66 1.70
CA ASP A 339 25.14 13.95 2.23
C ASP A 339 26.12 12.90 1.67
N GLY A 340 26.77 13.26 0.54
CA GLY A 340 27.56 12.33 -0.26
C GLY A 340 26.72 11.10 -0.69
N ALA A 341 27.10 9.93 -0.22
CA ALA A 341 26.40 8.67 -0.50
C ALA A 341 25.15 8.44 0.36
N ARG A 342 24.85 9.32 1.32
CA ARG A 342 23.86 9.08 2.38
C ARG A 342 22.62 9.93 2.20
N TRP A 343 21.52 9.46 2.79
CA TRP A 343 20.28 10.21 2.92
C TRP A 343 20.03 10.53 4.39
N SER A 344 19.83 11.80 4.70
CA SER A 344 19.35 12.26 6.00
C SER A 344 17.86 12.55 5.88
N THR A 345 17.01 11.69 6.43
CA THR A 345 15.56 11.94 6.44
C THR A 345 15.23 13.12 7.34
N LEU A 346 14.36 14.00 6.84
CA LEU A 346 13.88 15.17 7.53
C LEU A 346 12.47 14.88 8.07
N PRO A 347 12.09 15.44 9.23
CA PRO A 347 10.71 15.35 9.71
C PRO A 347 9.74 15.92 8.68
N ILE A 348 8.69 15.16 8.36
CA ILE A 348 7.57 15.64 7.55
C ILE A 348 6.41 15.99 8.47
N ARG A 349 5.72 17.09 8.18
CA ARG A 349 4.41 17.35 8.78
C ARG A 349 3.38 16.57 8.00
N MET A 350 2.56 15.76 8.65
CA MET A 350 1.55 14.92 7.99
C MET A 350 0.34 15.72 7.47
N ASP A 351 0.35 17.05 7.61
CA ASP A 351 -0.72 17.93 7.17
C ASP A 351 -0.95 17.78 5.66
N ALA A 352 -2.13 17.30 5.28
CA ALA A 352 -2.52 17.20 3.88
C ALA A 352 -2.88 18.58 3.31
N ARG A 353 -2.54 18.84 2.03
CA ARG A 353 -3.02 20.01 1.27
C ARG A 353 -4.18 19.60 0.35
N GLY A 354 -5.26 20.39 0.34
CA GLY A 354 -6.45 20.14 -0.48
C GLY A 354 -7.73 19.97 0.35
N PRO A 355 -8.91 19.87 -0.28
CA PRO A 355 -10.18 19.76 0.43
C PRO A 355 -10.24 18.41 1.17
N ILE A 356 -10.04 18.48 2.48
CA ILE A 356 -10.37 17.41 3.41
C ILE A 356 -11.89 17.24 3.35
N GLY A 357 -12.38 15.99 3.33
CA GLY A 357 -13.82 15.72 3.38
C GLY A 357 -14.49 16.36 4.61
N PRO A 358 -15.80 16.16 4.81
CA PRO A 358 -16.48 16.73 5.97
C PRO A 358 -15.71 16.38 7.26
N GLU A 359 -15.53 17.36 8.14
CA GLU A 359 -14.82 17.18 9.40
C GLU A 359 -15.80 16.72 10.48
N LEU A 360 -15.34 15.88 11.41
CA LEU A 360 -16.10 15.43 12.56
C LEU A 360 -15.50 16.03 13.83
N GLU A 361 -16.35 16.24 14.83
CA GLU A 361 -15.88 16.68 16.15
C GLU A 361 -15.16 15.52 16.86
N ALA A 362 -15.75 14.33 16.83
CA ALA A 362 -15.18 13.14 17.46
C ALA A 362 -15.57 11.84 16.74
N ASN A 363 -14.65 10.87 16.76
CA ASN A 363 -14.87 9.48 16.33
C ASN A 363 -14.31 8.52 17.39
N GLU A 364 -15.18 7.88 18.16
CA GLU A 364 -14.78 7.07 19.32
C GLU A 364 -15.30 5.63 19.21
N SER A 365 -14.41 4.66 19.42
CA SER A 365 -14.75 3.25 19.54
C SER A 365 -14.38 2.76 20.92
N ILE A 366 -15.37 2.31 21.68
CA ILE A 366 -15.19 1.73 22.99
C ILE A 366 -15.49 0.24 22.87
N CYS A 367 -14.47 -0.58 23.12
CA CYS A 367 -14.51 -2.02 22.95
C CYS A 367 -14.37 -2.71 24.31
N GLN A 368 -15.30 -3.61 24.61
CA GLN A 368 -15.25 -4.48 25.78
C GLN A 368 -15.13 -5.93 25.33
N LEU A 369 -14.04 -6.58 25.74
CA LEU A 369 -13.85 -8.01 25.54
C LEU A 369 -14.55 -8.80 26.65
N VAL A 370 -15.40 -9.75 26.26
CA VAL A 370 -16.06 -10.68 27.19
C VAL A 370 -15.92 -12.10 26.68
N PRO A 371 -15.70 -13.12 27.55
CA PRO A 371 -15.47 -14.47 27.08
C PRO A 371 -16.63 -14.93 26.18
N SER A 372 -16.32 -15.63 25.08
CA SER A 372 -17.36 -16.19 24.24
C SER A 372 -18.25 -17.16 25.03
N ASN A 373 -19.55 -17.22 24.71
CA ASN A 373 -20.46 -18.20 25.32
C ASN A 373 -20.10 -19.63 24.90
N ASP A 374 -19.78 -19.83 23.61
CA ASP A 374 -19.53 -21.15 23.02
C ASP A 374 -18.06 -21.57 23.12
N HIS A 375 -17.17 -20.57 23.26
CA HIS A 375 -15.72 -20.74 23.15
C HIS A 375 -14.97 -19.93 24.22
N ALA A 376 -15.51 -19.87 25.44
CA ALA A 376 -15.04 -18.99 26.53
C ALA A 376 -13.52 -19.03 26.79
N SER A 377 -12.89 -20.19 26.61
CA SER A 377 -11.45 -20.39 26.82
C SER A 377 -10.58 -19.99 25.64
N THR A 378 -11.12 -19.89 24.43
CA THR A 378 -10.33 -19.73 23.19
C THR A 378 -10.68 -18.48 22.38
N ARG A 379 -11.86 -17.89 22.57
CA ARG A 379 -12.34 -16.72 21.82
C ARG A 379 -12.98 -15.67 22.72
N TRP A 380 -12.92 -14.42 22.29
CA TRP A 380 -13.64 -13.30 22.88
C TRP A 380 -14.83 -12.91 22.02
N ASN A 381 -15.93 -12.55 22.67
CA ASN A 381 -16.90 -11.62 22.09
C ASN A 381 -16.38 -10.19 22.29
N VAL A 382 -16.68 -9.31 21.34
CA VAL A 382 -16.33 -7.89 21.46
C VAL A 382 -17.62 -7.07 21.45
N VAL A 383 -17.89 -6.34 22.52
CA VAL A 383 -19.01 -5.40 22.58
C VAL A 383 -18.48 -4.02 22.23
N TYR A 384 -19.06 -3.41 21.21
CA TYR A 384 -18.70 -2.09 20.70
C TYR A 384 -19.77 -1.07 21.08
N GLU A 385 -19.29 0.08 21.54
CA GLU A 385 -20.03 1.33 21.52
C GLU A 385 -19.29 2.33 20.64
N ARG A 386 -19.92 2.70 19.52
CA ARG A 386 -19.41 3.68 18.57
C ARG A 386 -20.09 5.01 18.79
N ARG A 387 -19.31 6.07 18.92
CA ARG A 387 -19.80 7.45 19.07
C ARG A 387 -19.22 8.32 17.97
N ILE A 388 -20.08 8.97 17.19
CA ILE A 388 -19.65 9.88 16.13
C ILE A 388 -20.36 11.23 16.29
N SER A 389 -19.57 12.25 16.61
CA SER A 389 -20.04 13.62 16.78
C SER A 389 -19.74 14.46 15.55
N ARG A 390 -20.77 15.18 15.08
CA ARG A 390 -20.71 16.02 13.88
C ARG A 390 -20.06 17.38 14.18
N LEU A 391 -19.36 17.92 13.19
CA LEU A 391 -18.94 19.32 13.14
C LEU A 391 -19.48 19.94 11.85
N GLY A 392 -20.35 20.95 11.95
CA GLY A 392 -20.91 21.64 10.78
C GLY A 392 -21.59 20.70 9.77
N GLU A 393 -21.29 20.88 8.48
CA GLU A 393 -21.72 19.97 7.41
C GLU A 393 -20.99 18.63 7.51
N SER A 394 -21.65 17.65 8.12
CA SER A 394 -21.17 16.28 8.30
C SER A 394 -21.55 15.37 7.12
N PRO A 395 -20.90 14.20 6.93
CA PRO A 395 -21.38 13.22 5.96
C PRO A 395 -22.83 12.82 6.27
N HIS A 396 -23.64 12.60 5.23
CA HIS A 396 -25.03 12.15 5.40
C HIS A 396 -25.12 10.74 6.03
N ARG A 397 -24.10 9.91 5.81
CA ARG A 397 -24.03 8.50 6.21
C ARG A 397 -22.60 8.15 6.59
N TYR A 398 -22.40 7.40 7.67
CA TYR A 398 -21.10 6.83 8.04
C TYR A 398 -21.20 5.32 8.09
N LEU A 399 -20.56 4.66 7.13
CA LEU A 399 -20.55 3.22 7.00
C LEU A 399 -19.28 2.64 7.65
N GLU A 400 -19.48 1.76 8.62
CA GLU A 400 -18.42 0.94 9.21
C GLU A 400 -18.46 -0.47 8.64
N GLN A 401 -17.28 -0.97 8.25
CA GLN A 401 -17.10 -2.37 7.89
C GLN A 401 -16.62 -3.09 9.15
N VAL A 402 -17.38 -4.09 9.57
CA VAL A 402 -17.05 -4.89 10.75
C VAL A 402 -16.53 -6.24 10.29
N GLU A 403 -15.33 -6.56 10.72
CA GLU A 403 -14.66 -7.83 10.45
C GLU A 403 -14.52 -8.64 11.72
N GLY A 404 -14.29 -9.94 11.57
CA GLY A 404 -14.13 -10.90 12.65
C GLY A 404 -13.66 -12.23 12.08
N ILE A 405 -13.24 -13.14 12.95
CA ILE A 405 -12.75 -14.44 12.50
C ILE A 405 -13.84 -15.27 11.80
N PRO A 406 -13.48 -16.23 10.93
CA PRO A 406 -14.42 -17.14 10.30
C PRO A 406 -15.45 -17.74 11.28
N GLY A 407 -16.73 -17.60 10.93
CA GLY A 407 -17.86 -18.04 11.75
C GLY A 407 -18.39 -17.01 12.76
N SER A 408 -17.77 -15.82 12.86
CA SER A 408 -18.28 -14.74 13.69
C SER A 408 -19.64 -14.23 13.23
N LYS A 409 -20.41 -13.66 14.16
CA LYS A 409 -21.69 -13.00 13.89
C LYS A 409 -21.67 -11.57 14.41
N LEU A 410 -22.19 -10.66 13.60
CA LEU A 410 -22.39 -9.27 13.99
C LEU A 410 -23.80 -9.11 14.54
N VAL A 411 -23.94 -8.77 15.80
CA VAL A 411 -25.23 -8.59 16.48
C VAL A 411 -25.41 -7.11 16.78
N VAL A 412 -26.36 -6.45 16.10
CA VAL A 412 -26.69 -5.05 16.36
C VAL A 412 -27.56 -4.97 17.61
N LEU A 413 -27.22 -4.05 18.52
CA LEU A 413 -27.84 -3.92 19.82
C LEU A 413 -28.70 -2.65 19.90
N ASP A 414 -29.77 -2.71 20.69
CA ASP A 414 -30.55 -1.53 21.08
C ASP A 414 -29.91 -0.78 22.28
N ALA A 415 -30.61 0.23 22.80
CA ALA A 415 -30.14 1.03 23.93
C ALA A 415 -30.01 0.23 25.24
N ASP A 416 -30.80 -0.84 25.39
CA ASP A 416 -30.81 -1.72 26.55
C ASP A 416 -29.89 -2.95 26.37
N LEU A 417 -29.02 -2.91 25.35
CA LEU A 417 -28.10 -3.99 24.95
C LEU A 417 -28.79 -5.29 24.54
N ARG A 418 -30.05 -5.22 24.09
CA ARG A 418 -30.75 -6.38 23.54
C ARG A 418 -30.50 -6.51 22.05
N THR A 419 -30.53 -7.74 21.55
CA THR A 419 -30.37 -8.03 20.13
C THR A 419 -31.51 -7.41 19.32
N ARG A 420 -31.16 -6.53 18.39
CA ARG A 420 -32.07 -5.98 17.39
C ARG A 420 -32.03 -6.79 16.09
N GLU A 421 -30.82 -7.12 15.65
CA GLU A 421 -30.57 -7.75 14.36
C GLU A 421 -29.26 -8.56 14.42
N THR A 422 -29.16 -9.63 13.64
CA THR A 422 -27.93 -10.40 13.47
C THR A 422 -27.57 -10.47 11.99
N LEU A 423 -26.31 -10.17 11.69
CA LEU A 423 -25.71 -10.11 10.37
C LEU A 423 -24.53 -11.07 10.27
N ASP A 424 -24.27 -11.54 9.06
CA ASP A 424 -23.05 -12.28 8.75
C ASP A 424 -21.83 -11.35 8.68
N VAL A 425 -20.67 -11.88 9.06
CA VAL A 425 -19.38 -11.19 9.01
C VAL A 425 -18.57 -11.74 7.83
N PRO A 426 -17.87 -10.89 7.05
CA PRO A 426 -17.75 -9.44 7.23
C PRO A 426 -19.05 -8.68 6.90
N GLY A 427 -19.43 -7.79 7.83
CA GLY A 427 -20.72 -7.11 7.84
C GLY A 427 -20.57 -5.60 7.63
N LYS A 428 -21.67 -4.95 7.28
CA LYS A 428 -21.74 -3.49 7.13
C LYS A 428 -22.70 -2.91 8.15
N LEU A 429 -22.29 -1.82 8.78
CA LEU A 429 -23.11 -1.14 9.77
C LEU A 429 -23.17 0.36 9.47
N ASP A 430 -24.39 0.88 9.37
CA ASP A 430 -24.61 2.32 9.39
C ASP A 430 -24.54 2.84 10.82
N LEU A 431 -23.58 3.71 11.05
CA LEU A 431 -23.39 4.36 12.33
C LEU A 431 -24.29 5.59 12.43
N GLU A 432 -24.93 5.74 13.58
CA GLU A 432 -25.68 6.92 13.95
C GLU A 432 -24.74 8.12 14.07
N LEU A 433 -25.17 9.26 13.54
CA LEU A 433 -24.38 10.49 13.51
C LEU A 433 -25.07 11.59 14.30
N GLY A 434 -24.34 12.31 15.15
CA GLY A 434 -24.84 13.48 15.86
C GLY A 434 -25.05 13.22 17.36
N SER A 435 -26.11 13.76 17.95
CA SER A 435 -26.43 13.55 19.38
C SER A 435 -27.74 12.75 19.49
N PRO A 436 -27.74 11.55 20.10
CA PRO A 436 -26.63 10.97 20.85
C PRO A 436 -25.53 10.37 19.96
N GLY A 437 -25.84 9.99 18.71
CA GLY A 437 -24.87 9.47 17.74
C GLY A 437 -24.16 8.21 18.21
N ILE A 438 -24.90 7.32 18.89
CA ILE A 438 -24.37 6.11 19.50
C ILE A 438 -24.90 4.89 18.75
N THR A 439 -24.00 4.05 18.28
CA THR A 439 -24.34 2.74 17.73
C THR A 439 -23.69 1.65 18.57
N ARG A 440 -24.48 0.67 19.00
CA ARG A 440 -24.02 -0.47 19.79
C ARG A 440 -24.15 -1.75 19.00
N TYR A 441 -23.11 -2.57 19.05
CA TYR A 441 -23.12 -3.89 18.45
C TYR A 441 -22.18 -4.84 19.18
N ARG A 442 -22.39 -6.13 19.02
CA ARG A 442 -21.51 -7.18 19.53
C ARG A 442 -21.01 -8.03 18.36
N LEU A 443 -19.71 -8.25 18.32
CA LEU A 443 -19.09 -9.23 17.45
C LEU A 443 -18.93 -10.53 18.24
N GLU A 444 -19.78 -11.50 17.97
CA GLU A 444 -19.75 -12.81 18.63
C GLU A 444 -18.64 -13.67 18.07
N ASN A 445 -17.89 -14.32 18.96
CA ASN A 445 -16.71 -15.11 18.61
C ASN A 445 -15.69 -14.31 17.79
N GLY A 446 -15.63 -13.00 17.97
CA GLY A 446 -15.01 -12.07 17.04
C GLY A 446 -13.50 -12.13 16.92
N VAL A 447 -12.80 -12.40 18.02
CA VAL A 447 -11.34 -12.37 18.08
C VAL A 447 -10.77 -13.53 18.89
N CYS A 448 -9.54 -13.93 18.58
CA CYS A 448 -8.87 -15.03 19.27
C CYS A 448 -8.40 -14.60 20.66
N ARG A 449 -8.52 -15.50 21.63
CA ARG A 449 -7.97 -15.32 22.99
C ARG A 449 -6.62 -16.02 23.17
N THR A 450 -6.42 -17.13 22.47
CA THR A 450 -5.25 -18.01 22.64
C THR A 450 -4.48 -18.16 21.34
N ALA A 451 -3.16 -18.38 21.45
CA ALA A 451 -2.32 -18.64 20.28
C ALA A 451 -2.73 -19.91 19.54
N SER A 452 -3.13 -20.96 20.28
CA SER A 452 -3.62 -22.19 19.65
C SER A 452 -4.89 -21.98 18.83
N GLU A 453 -5.77 -21.05 19.21
CA GLU A 453 -6.96 -20.74 18.42
C GLU A 453 -6.59 -19.90 17.20
N ALA A 454 -5.73 -18.90 17.37
CA ALA A 454 -5.19 -18.12 16.26
C ALA A 454 -4.49 -19.02 15.23
N ASP A 455 -3.71 -20.02 15.66
CA ASP A 455 -3.07 -21.00 14.78
C ASP A 455 -4.08 -21.83 13.99
N LYS A 456 -5.24 -22.16 14.58
CA LYS A 456 -6.31 -22.90 13.89
C LYS A 456 -7.07 -22.04 12.89
N VAL A 457 -7.32 -20.79 13.28
CA VAL A 457 -8.15 -19.85 12.52
C VAL A 457 -7.37 -19.22 11.38
N TYR A 458 -6.15 -18.79 11.67
CA TYR A 458 -5.30 -18.02 10.77
C TYR A 458 -4.07 -18.80 10.26
N GLY A 459 -3.71 -19.93 10.89
CA GLY A 459 -2.54 -20.74 10.55
C GLY A 459 -1.33 -20.57 11.47
N GLN A 460 -0.42 -21.55 11.46
CA GLN A 460 0.78 -21.68 12.34
C GLN A 460 1.85 -20.58 12.17
N ARG A 461 1.62 -19.59 11.30
CA ARG A 461 2.57 -18.52 10.96
C ARG A 461 2.06 -17.15 11.38
N THR A 462 1.06 -17.08 12.25
CA THR A 462 0.52 -15.80 12.71
C THR A 462 1.39 -15.13 13.77
N ALA A 463 1.33 -13.80 13.78
CA ALA A 463 1.94 -13.03 14.85
C ALA A 463 1.29 -13.44 16.18
N PRO A 464 2.04 -13.53 17.29
CA PRO A 464 1.53 -13.98 18.59
C PRO A 464 0.65 -12.93 19.29
N TYR A 465 -0.04 -12.10 18.50
CA TYR A 465 -0.82 -10.96 18.93
C TYR A 465 -2.19 -10.97 18.25
N GLU A 466 -3.21 -10.55 18.99
CA GLU A 466 -4.51 -10.19 18.44
C GLU A 466 -4.68 -8.68 18.50
N TRP A 467 -5.60 -8.14 17.71
CA TRP A 467 -5.80 -6.69 17.63
C TRP A 467 -7.26 -6.27 17.42
N ILE A 468 -7.55 -5.03 17.79
CA ILE A 468 -8.76 -4.29 17.40
C ILE A 468 -8.33 -2.99 16.76
N GLY A 469 -9.04 -2.59 15.70
CA GLY A 469 -8.80 -1.35 14.98
C GLY A 469 -9.98 -0.39 14.97
N LEU A 470 -9.66 0.89 14.75
CA LEU A 470 -10.60 1.97 14.47
C LEU A 470 -10.13 2.73 13.23
N MET A 471 -10.88 2.62 12.13
CA MET A 471 -10.63 3.40 10.92
C MET A 471 -11.33 4.76 11.01
N ASN A 472 -10.53 5.81 11.03
CA ASN A 472 -10.99 7.18 10.91
C ASN A 472 -11.17 7.57 9.45
N ARG A 473 -12.38 7.51 8.91
CA ARG A 473 -12.63 7.75 7.47
C ARG A 473 -12.52 9.23 7.08
N TYR A 474 -12.88 10.12 7.99
CA TYR A 474 -12.94 11.57 7.80
C TYR A 474 -12.03 12.27 8.81
N ALA A 475 -11.62 13.52 8.54
CA ALA A 475 -10.86 14.27 9.53
C ALA A 475 -11.67 14.42 10.81
N CYS A 476 -11.01 14.29 11.95
CA CYS A 476 -11.62 14.47 13.25
C CYS A 476 -10.75 15.36 14.11
N LYS A 477 -11.37 16.26 14.90
CA LYS A 477 -10.62 16.96 15.96
C LYS A 477 -10.08 15.98 17.01
N ARG A 478 -10.79 14.86 17.22
CA ARG A 478 -10.35 13.78 18.11
C ARG A 478 -10.84 12.41 17.63
N THR A 479 -9.93 11.45 17.57
CA THR A 479 -10.25 10.03 17.40
C THR A 479 -9.76 9.25 18.60
N ARG A 480 -10.59 8.34 19.14
CA ARG A 480 -10.25 7.56 20.34
C ARG A 480 -10.66 6.10 20.19
N LEU A 481 -9.73 5.19 20.41
CA LEU A 481 -9.98 3.75 20.53
C LEU A 481 -9.72 3.33 21.97
N VAL A 482 -10.70 2.70 22.63
CA VAL A 482 -10.62 2.21 24.01
C VAL A 482 -10.86 0.72 24.02
N VAL A 483 -10.04 -0.04 24.74
CA VAL A 483 -10.21 -1.48 24.94
C VAL A 483 -10.20 -1.80 26.42
N THR A 484 -11.13 -2.65 26.85
CA THR A 484 -11.30 -3.16 28.22
C THR A 484 -11.57 -4.67 28.18
N GLY A 485 -11.39 -5.37 29.31
CA GLY A 485 -11.61 -6.82 29.41
C GLY A 485 -10.40 -7.68 29.00
N LEU A 486 -9.23 -7.07 28.85
CA LEU A 486 -7.96 -7.76 28.52
C LEU A 486 -7.30 -8.41 29.75
N GLY A 487 -7.66 -8.00 30.97
CA GLY A 487 -6.97 -8.42 32.18
C GLY A 487 -5.47 -8.10 32.13
N ASP A 488 -4.62 -9.06 32.51
CA ASP A 488 -3.16 -8.86 32.57
C ASP A 488 -2.54 -8.54 31.20
N ALA A 489 -3.13 -8.98 30.09
CA ALA A 489 -2.64 -8.70 28.75
C ALA A 489 -2.63 -7.21 28.40
N ALA A 490 -3.43 -6.39 29.10
CA ALA A 490 -3.43 -4.93 28.96
C ALA A 490 -2.07 -4.28 29.27
N ARG A 491 -1.25 -4.92 30.13
CA ARG A 491 0.07 -4.41 30.50
C ARG A 491 1.09 -4.51 29.36
N GLU A 492 0.95 -5.55 28.55
CA GLU A 492 1.83 -5.83 27.41
C GLU A 492 1.25 -5.31 26.08
N ALA A 493 0.05 -4.74 26.11
CA ALA A 493 -0.57 -4.15 24.94
C ALA A 493 0.25 -2.97 24.39
N PHE A 494 0.26 -2.84 23.06
CA PHE A 494 0.91 -1.77 22.32
C PHE A 494 0.00 -1.29 21.20
N ALA A 495 0.36 -0.17 20.55
CA ALA A 495 -0.48 0.46 19.56
C ALA A 495 0.31 0.95 18.34
N SER A 496 -0.40 1.06 17.22
CA SER A 496 0.09 1.74 16.03
C SER A 496 -0.97 2.69 15.45
N ILE A 497 -0.48 3.67 14.70
CA ILE A 497 -1.28 4.56 13.86
C ILE A 497 -0.78 4.36 12.44
N THR A 498 -1.70 4.12 11.51
CA THR A 498 -1.38 3.94 10.09
C THR A 498 -2.15 4.94 9.25
N ASP A 499 -1.46 5.77 8.46
CA ASP A 499 -2.11 6.53 7.40
C ASP A 499 -2.37 5.61 6.20
N LEU A 500 -3.63 5.28 5.93
CA LEU A 500 -4.01 4.38 4.83
C LEU A 500 -3.83 5.02 3.45
N GLY A 501 -3.62 6.34 3.37
CA GLY A 501 -3.26 7.02 2.12
C GLY A 501 -1.79 6.87 1.74
N THR A 502 -0.90 6.70 2.73
CA THR A 502 0.56 6.65 2.53
C THR A 502 1.24 5.37 3.07
N GLY A 503 0.47 4.47 3.68
CA GLY A 503 0.97 3.26 4.36
C GLY A 503 2.08 3.50 5.38
N LEU A 504 2.20 4.72 5.87
CA LEU A 504 3.07 5.07 6.96
C LEU A 504 2.45 4.53 8.24
N GLU A 505 3.13 3.59 8.88
CA GLU A 505 2.75 3.07 10.19
C GLU A 505 3.78 3.51 11.22
N GLU A 506 3.31 4.06 12.33
CA GLU A 506 4.13 4.49 13.45
C GLU A 506 3.67 3.87 14.76
N PRO A 507 4.59 3.57 15.70
CA PRO A 507 4.22 3.16 17.04
C PRO A 507 3.54 4.31 17.77
N ALA A 508 2.49 4.00 18.53
CA ALA A 508 1.74 5.00 19.28
C ALA A 508 1.68 4.68 20.77
N THR A 509 1.65 5.74 21.60
CA THR A 509 1.60 5.58 23.05
C THR A 509 0.17 5.33 23.52
N LEU A 510 0.00 4.29 24.34
CA LEU A 510 -1.27 3.99 25.02
C LEU A 510 -1.37 4.72 26.35
N SER A 511 -2.51 5.38 26.57
CA SER A 511 -2.93 5.83 27.89
C SER A 511 -3.58 4.67 28.65
N ARG A 512 -3.20 4.48 29.91
CA ARG A 512 -3.71 3.40 30.78
C ARG A 512 -4.45 4.00 31.96
N SER A 513 -5.68 3.56 32.19
CA SER A 513 -6.49 3.97 33.34
C SER A 513 -6.40 2.92 34.46
N ALA A 514 -7.01 3.18 35.62
CA ALA A 514 -7.09 2.17 36.68
C ALA A 514 -7.87 0.93 36.20
N GLY A 515 -7.33 -0.27 36.41
CA GLY A 515 -7.88 -1.53 35.90
C GLY A 515 -7.14 -2.01 34.64
N ASP A 516 -7.88 -2.56 33.67
CA ASP A 516 -7.37 -3.07 32.40
C ASP A 516 -7.78 -2.21 31.18
N GLU A 517 -8.28 -0.99 31.44
CA GLU A 517 -8.64 -0.04 30.39
C GLU A 517 -7.39 0.59 29.78
N ILE A 518 -7.25 0.41 28.46
CA ILE A 518 -6.24 1.05 27.64
C ILE A 518 -6.90 1.86 26.55
N SER A 519 -6.29 3.00 26.19
CA SER A 519 -6.81 3.85 25.13
C SER A 519 -5.72 4.47 24.27
N LEU A 520 -6.04 4.58 22.98
CA LEU A 520 -5.27 5.27 21.97
C LEU A 520 -6.07 6.50 21.52
N THR A 521 -5.53 7.69 21.74
CA THR A 521 -6.17 8.96 21.36
C THR A 521 -5.27 9.71 20.39
N VAL A 522 -5.85 10.20 19.30
CA VAL A 522 -5.17 11.04 18.30
C VAL A 522 -5.98 12.32 18.12
N ALA A 523 -5.33 13.48 18.28
CA ALA A 523 -5.98 14.79 18.21
C ALA A 523 -4.98 15.88 17.74
N PRO A 524 -5.21 16.55 16.60
CA PRO A 524 -6.21 16.20 15.57
C PRO A 524 -5.89 14.86 14.90
N CYS A 525 -6.88 14.24 14.27
CA CYS A 525 -6.72 12.98 13.55
C CYS A 525 -7.12 13.14 12.08
N GLU A 526 -6.14 12.93 11.20
CA GLU A 526 -6.30 13.03 9.75
C GLU A 526 -7.28 11.97 9.20
N PRO A 527 -7.94 12.24 8.05
CA PRO A 527 -8.79 11.26 7.40
C PRO A 527 -7.97 10.07 6.90
N ARG A 528 -8.62 8.90 6.83
CA ARG A 528 -8.03 7.62 6.43
C ARG A 528 -6.92 7.14 7.38
N THR A 529 -6.99 7.51 8.65
CA THR A 529 -6.07 7.03 9.67
C THR A 529 -6.64 5.77 10.34
N LEU A 530 -5.88 4.70 10.42
CA LEU A 530 -6.22 3.48 11.15
C LEU A 530 -5.47 3.44 12.47
N LEU A 531 -6.22 3.41 13.56
CA LEU A 531 -5.71 3.21 14.92
C LEU A 531 -5.80 1.71 15.22
N ARG A 532 -4.74 1.10 15.76
CA ARG A 532 -4.77 -0.30 16.21
C ARG A 532 -4.21 -0.44 17.61
N ILE A 533 -4.84 -1.32 18.40
CA ILE A 533 -4.34 -1.78 19.69
C ILE A 533 -4.13 -3.29 19.59
N TYR A 534 -2.92 -3.73 19.91
CA TYR A 534 -2.47 -5.11 19.87
C TYR A 534 -2.22 -5.61 21.28
N TRP A 535 -2.42 -6.90 21.53
CA TRP A 535 -2.08 -7.56 22.79
C TRP A 535 -1.61 -8.99 22.55
N PRO A 536 -0.75 -9.55 23.44
CA PRO A 536 -0.29 -10.92 23.30
C PRO A 536 -1.43 -11.91 23.49
N LEU A 537 -1.45 -12.94 22.65
CA LEU A 537 -2.37 -14.07 22.77
C LEU A 537 -1.93 -14.99 23.93
N ASP A 538 -2.89 -15.56 24.65
CA ASP A 538 -2.60 -16.51 25.72
C ASP A 538 -1.97 -17.78 25.12
N LEU A 539 -0.73 -18.07 25.55
CA LEU A 539 0.02 -19.26 25.13
C LEU A 539 -0.45 -20.53 25.86
N GLY A 540 -1.40 -20.40 26.78
CA GLY A 540 -1.80 -21.45 27.72
C GLY A 540 -0.73 -21.69 28.78
N PRO A 541 -0.94 -22.66 29.69
CA PRO A 541 0.11 -23.08 30.61
C PRO A 541 1.31 -23.57 29.77
N ARG A 542 2.44 -22.85 29.87
CA ARG A 542 3.71 -23.25 29.28
C ARG A 542 3.95 -24.71 29.67
N ARG A 543 3.71 -25.65 28.76
CA ARG A 543 4.40 -26.93 28.82
C ARG A 543 5.84 -26.60 28.55
N PHE A 544 6.60 -26.32 29.62
CA PHE A 544 8.05 -26.34 29.58
C PHE A 544 8.44 -27.69 28.96
N ARG A 545 8.70 -27.69 27.65
CA ARG A 545 9.61 -28.69 27.11
C ARG A 545 10.92 -28.36 27.79
N ALA A 546 11.38 -29.30 28.62
CA ALA A 546 12.66 -29.21 29.29
C ALA A 546 13.73 -28.71 28.31
N PRO A 547 14.66 -27.85 28.75
CA PRO A 547 15.79 -27.48 27.90
C PRO A 547 16.43 -28.77 27.40
N TRP A 548 16.67 -28.85 26.10
CA TRP A 548 17.45 -29.91 25.49
C TRP A 548 18.77 -30.00 26.26
N THR A 549 18.91 -31.02 27.09
CA THR A 549 20.18 -31.36 27.72
C THR A 549 21.01 -32.10 26.69
N SER A 550 22.12 -31.46 26.32
CA SER A 550 23.31 -31.93 25.58
C SER A 550 23.11 -32.52 24.20
#